data_AF-A0A1B1K6Y6-F1
#
_entry.id   AF-A0A1B1K6Y6-F1
#
_cell.length_a   1.000
_cell.length_b   1.000
_cell.length_c   1.000
_cell.angle_alpha   90.00
_cell.angle_beta   90.00
_cell.angle_gamma   90.00
#
_symmetry.space_group_name_H-M   'P 1'
#
loop_
_entity.id
_entity.type
_entity.pdbx_description
1 polymer ?
#
loop_
_entity_poly.entity_id
_entity_poly.type
_entity_poly.pdbx_seq_one_letter_code
_entity_poly.pdbx_strand_id
1 'polypeptide(L)'
;MTTLHSPSTSDTVAQSGTSMPFPKPRGPVSDLLFSILRADGADAEPFVAAARSLASSARDSPRAFLVDEDAQICLTALYELHLQGITGVGDEWEWNSDLIAARSALEVPFDAAIRDVADAPTGADDVVTALWAMTAPQHGAGAVRSHGPRRGPHPVPGAADPPFAEPVA
;
A
#
# COMPACT_ATOMS: atom_id res chain seq x y z
N MET A 1 -2.62 47.92 -27.83
CA MET A 1 -3.60 47.46 -26.81
C MET A 1 -3.12 46.11 -26.32
N THR A 2 -2.43 46.10 -25.18
CA THR A 2 -1.82 44.92 -24.57
C THR A 2 -2.74 44.44 -23.47
N THR A 3 -3.38 43.28 -23.63
CA THR A 3 -4.12 42.62 -22.56
C THR A 3 -3.14 41.78 -21.73
N LEU A 4 -2.91 42.22 -20.49
CA LEU A 4 -2.24 41.46 -19.43
C LEU A 4 -3.14 40.28 -19.03
N HIS A 5 -2.61 39.06 -19.09
CA HIS A 5 -3.24 37.87 -18.51
C HIS A 5 -2.83 37.83 -17.04
N SER A 6 -3.80 37.98 -16.13
CA SER A 6 -3.57 37.79 -14.70
C SER A 6 -3.36 36.31 -14.39
N PRO A 7 -2.42 35.92 -13.51
CA PRO A 7 -2.35 34.56 -12.99
C PRO A 7 -3.55 34.33 -12.06
N SER A 8 -4.41 33.37 -12.43
CA SER A 8 -5.49 32.89 -11.58
C SER A 8 -4.87 32.16 -10.38
N THR A 9 -4.96 32.76 -9.20
CA THR A 9 -4.62 32.10 -7.92
C THR A 9 -5.80 31.19 -7.59
N SER A 10 -5.70 29.92 -7.97
CA SER A 10 -6.63 28.92 -7.47
C SER A 10 -6.28 28.64 -6.02
N ASP A 11 -7.18 29.00 -5.10
CA ASP A 11 -7.11 28.61 -3.70
C ASP A 11 -7.18 27.07 -3.60
N THR A 12 -6.04 26.45 -3.33
CA THR A 12 -5.92 25.02 -3.04
C THR A 12 -6.54 24.74 -1.68
N VAL A 13 -7.71 24.10 -1.66
CA VAL A 13 -8.25 23.47 -0.45
C VAL A 13 -7.30 22.34 -0.07
N ALA A 14 -6.56 22.51 1.02
CA ALA A 14 -5.64 21.51 1.54
C ALA A 14 -6.40 20.22 1.94
N GLN A 15 -6.32 19.19 1.09
CA GLN A 15 -6.70 17.82 1.46
C GLN A 15 -5.73 17.31 2.52
N SER A 16 -6.05 17.59 3.78
CA SER A 16 -5.27 17.09 4.92
C SER A 16 -5.77 15.70 5.29
N GLY A 17 -5.12 14.64 4.77
CA GLY A 17 -5.23 13.29 5.35
C GLY A 17 -5.15 12.06 4.45
N THR A 18 -5.09 12.18 3.11
CA THR A 18 -5.15 11.00 2.21
C THR A 18 -3.91 10.71 1.38
N SER A 19 -2.96 11.65 1.25
CA SER A 19 -1.75 11.41 0.46
C SER A 19 -0.76 10.48 1.16
N MET A 20 -0.02 9.71 0.36
CA MET A 20 1.03 8.83 0.86
C MET A 20 2.12 9.67 1.54
N PRO A 21 2.58 9.34 2.77
CA PRO A 21 3.78 9.94 3.33
C PRO A 21 5.00 9.63 2.44
N PHE A 22 5.94 10.57 2.33
CA PHE A 22 7.11 10.38 1.47
C PHE A 22 7.88 9.10 1.85
N PRO A 23 7.95 8.09 0.96
CA PRO A 23 8.53 6.80 1.28
C PRO A 23 10.05 6.84 1.47
N LYS A 24 10.56 5.87 2.24
CA LYS A 24 12.00 5.61 2.34
C LYS A 24 12.45 4.74 1.13
N PRO A 25 13.55 5.08 0.44
CA PRO A 25 14.16 4.22 -0.56
C PRO A 25 14.47 2.81 -0.01
N ARG A 26 14.33 1.81 -0.87
CA ARG A 26 14.61 0.38 -0.60
C ARG A 26 15.72 -0.21 -1.47
N GLY A 27 16.26 0.59 -2.39
CA GLY A 27 17.39 0.23 -3.23
C GLY A 27 17.75 1.37 -4.17
N PRO A 28 18.69 1.15 -5.11
CA PRO A 28 19.20 2.21 -5.99
C PRO A 28 18.14 2.79 -6.93
N VAL A 29 17.12 2.00 -7.33
CA VAL A 29 16.11 2.47 -8.30
C VAL A 29 15.10 3.39 -7.62
N SER A 30 14.66 3.03 -6.41
CA SER A 30 13.79 3.90 -5.60
C SER A 30 14.52 5.13 -5.06
N ASP A 31 15.81 5.03 -4.74
CA ASP A 31 16.60 6.20 -4.35
C ASP A 31 16.68 7.23 -5.49
N LEU A 32 16.88 6.76 -6.72
CA LEU A 32 16.86 7.59 -7.92
C LEU A 32 15.49 8.22 -8.15
N LEU A 33 14.41 7.43 -8.10
CA LEU A 33 13.04 7.93 -8.24
C LEU A 33 12.76 9.05 -7.24
N PHE A 34 13.05 8.80 -5.96
CA PHE A 34 12.75 9.75 -4.89
C PHE A 34 13.65 10.99 -4.91
N SER A 35 14.83 10.88 -5.50
CA SER A 35 15.67 12.05 -5.77
C SER A 35 15.08 12.93 -6.88
N ILE A 36 14.56 12.31 -7.95
CA ILE A 36 13.89 13.03 -9.06
C ILE A 36 12.61 13.71 -8.57
N LEU A 37 11.76 13.01 -7.81
CA LEU A 37 10.48 13.55 -7.33
C LEU A 37 10.61 14.72 -6.34
N ARG A 38 11.79 14.91 -5.73
CA ARG A 38 12.08 16.07 -4.87
C ARG A 38 12.64 17.27 -5.62
N ALA A 39 13.09 17.07 -6.85
CA ALA A 39 13.76 18.09 -7.63
C ALA A 39 12.79 18.67 -8.66
N ASP A 40 12.47 19.96 -8.50
CA ASP A 40 11.61 20.68 -9.42
C ASP A 40 12.19 20.65 -10.85
N GLY A 41 11.42 20.15 -11.81
CA GLY A 41 11.81 20.11 -13.22
C GLY A 41 12.97 19.16 -13.55
N ALA A 42 13.23 18.15 -12.72
CA ALA A 42 14.23 17.13 -13.00
C ALA A 42 13.88 16.31 -14.26
N ASP A 43 14.92 15.86 -14.96
CA ASP A 43 14.78 14.88 -16.05
C ASP A 43 14.52 13.49 -15.45
N ALA A 44 13.44 12.85 -15.90
CA ALA A 44 13.05 11.52 -15.45
C ALA A 44 13.67 10.39 -16.29
N GLU A 45 14.30 10.68 -17.43
CA GLU A 45 14.96 9.69 -18.29
C GLU A 45 15.86 8.71 -17.52
N PRO A 46 16.73 9.17 -16.58
CA PRO A 46 17.61 8.26 -15.85
C PRO A 46 16.84 7.20 -15.07
N PHE A 47 15.68 7.57 -14.51
CA PHE A 47 14.81 6.61 -13.83
C PHE A 47 14.16 5.63 -14.81
N VAL A 48 13.77 6.09 -16.01
CA VAL A 48 13.25 5.18 -17.05
C VAL A 48 14.29 4.13 -17.42
N ALA A 49 15.55 4.52 -17.60
CA ALA A 49 16.64 3.60 -17.89
C ALA A 49 16.85 2.58 -16.75
N ALA A 50 16.85 3.05 -15.50
CA ALA A 50 16.97 2.19 -14.32
C ALA A 50 15.81 1.21 -14.17
N ALA A 51 14.56 1.68 -14.36
CA ALA A 51 13.35 0.87 -14.31
C ALA A 51 13.36 -0.24 -15.38
N ARG A 52 13.78 0.08 -16.62
CA ARG A 52 13.93 -0.93 -17.69
C ARG A 52 15.01 -1.96 -17.38
N SER A 53 16.12 -1.53 -16.78
CA SER A 53 17.19 -2.44 -16.37
C SER A 53 16.70 -3.41 -15.29
N LEU A 54 16.02 -2.91 -14.26
CA LEU A 54 15.42 -3.71 -13.19
C LEU A 54 14.34 -4.66 -13.73
N ALA A 55 13.48 -4.19 -14.64
CA ALA A 55 12.49 -5.05 -15.29
C ALA A 55 13.13 -6.15 -16.15
N SER A 56 14.30 -5.89 -16.74
CA SER A 56 15.01 -6.87 -17.57
C SER A 56 15.67 -7.97 -16.73
N SER A 57 16.24 -7.63 -15.57
CA SER A 57 16.81 -8.63 -14.65
C SER A 57 15.76 -9.55 -14.04
N ALA A 58 14.51 -9.09 -13.93
CA ALA A 58 13.38 -9.89 -13.45
C ALA A 58 13.07 -11.13 -14.31
N ARG A 59 13.52 -11.16 -15.57
CA ARG A 59 13.29 -12.29 -16.49
C ARG A 59 13.89 -13.60 -16.00
N ASP A 60 15.00 -13.51 -15.27
CA ASP A 60 15.70 -14.69 -14.75
C ASP A 60 14.98 -15.28 -13.53
N SER A 61 14.19 -14.48 -12.82
CA SER A 61 13.43 -14.92 -11.65
C SER A 61 12.13 -14.12 -11.47
N PRO A 62 11.07 -14.42 -12.24
CA PRO A 62 9.84 -13.61 -12.22
C PRO A 62 9.20 -13.52 -10.84
N ARG A 63 9.16 -14.62 -10.08
CA ARG A 63 8.59 -14.64 -8.72
C ARG A 63 9.38 -13.80 -7.72
N ALA A 64 10.69 -13.66 -7.90
CA ALA A 64 11.49 -12.80 -7.04
C ALA A 64 11.09 -11.32 -7.17
N PHE A 65 10.61 -10.91 -8.35
CA PHE A 65 10.14 -9.54 -8.60
C PHE A 65 8.93 -9.14 -7.75
N LEU A 66 8.09 -10.11 -7.36
CA LEU A 66 6.94 -9.85 -6.47
C LEU A 66 7.35 -9.44 -5.05
N VAL A 67 8.55 -9.82 -4.63
CA VAL A 67 9.08 -9.57 -3.28
C VAL A 67 10.30 -8.65 -3.28
N ASP A 68 10.67 -8.09 -4.44
CA ASP A 68 11.75 -7.12 -4.56
C ASP A 68 11.28 -5.77 -3.97
N GLU A 69 11.79 -5.41 -2.79
CA GLU A 69 11.38 -4.19 -2.10
C GLU A 69 11.64 -2.90 -2.91
N ASP A 70 12.68 -2.89 -3.76
CA ASP A 70 13.02 -1.73 -4.58
C ASP A 70 12.02 -1.55 -5.73
N ALA A 71 11.68 -2.64 -6.42
CA ALA A 71 10.63 -2.65 -7.44
C ALA A 71 9.25 -2.30 -6.85
N GLN A 72 8.88 -2.92 -5.73
CA GLN A 72 7.56 -2.74 -5.11
C GLN A 72 7.36 -1.31 -4.61
N ILE A 73 8.36 -0.68 -3.99
CA ILE A 73 8.23 0.70 -3.52
C ILE A 73 8.19 1.70 -4.69
N CYS A 74 8.89 1.42 -5.80
CA CYS A 74 8.78 2.21 -7.03
C CYS A 74 7.38 2.13 -7.63
N LEU A 75 6.85 0.91 -7.83
CA LEU A 75 5.49 0.72 -8.36
C LEU A 75 4.45 1.41 -7.47
N THR A 76 4.54 1.21 -6.15
CA THR A 76 3.63 1.85 -5.19
C THR A 76 3.65 3.37 -5.34
N ALA A 77 4.83 3.99 -5.36
CA ALA A 77 4.94 5.44 -5.50
C ALA A 77 4.38 5.93 -6.84
N LEU A 78 4.68 5.24 -7.95
CA LEU A 78 4.17 5.60 -9.28
C LEU A 78 2.64 5.47 -9.36
N TYR A 79 2.03 4.50 -8.67
CA TYR A 79 0.58 4.43 -8.55
C TYR A 79 0.02 5.60 -7.74
N GLU A 80 0.60 5.88 -6.57
CA GLU A 80 0.13 6.93 -5.67
C GLU A 80 0.15 8.32 -6.31
N LEU A 81 1.12 8.60 -7.19
CA LEU A 81 1.13 9.84 -8.00
C LEU A 81 -0.17 10.06 -8.77
N HIS A 82 -0.86 9.00 -9.19
CA HIS A 82 -2.13 9.08 -9.94
C HIS A 82 -3.38 8.85 -9.07
N LEU A 83 -3.21 8.48 -7.79
CA LEU A 83 -4.32 8.16 -6.91
C LEU A 83 -4.58 9.27 -5.90
N GLN A 84 -3.67 9.47 -4.95
CA GLN A 84 -3.83 10.44 -3.86
C GLN A 84 -2.64 11.39 -3.71
N GLY A 85 -1.60 11.21 -4.53
CA GLY A 85 -0.35 11.94 -4.47
C GLY A 85 0.59 11.49 -3.34
N ILE A 86 1.80 12.03 -3.36
CA ILE A 86 2.82 11.81 -2.33
C ILE A 86 3.09 13.14 -1.62
N THR A 87 3.17 13.12 -0.30
CA THR A 87 3.43 14.31 0.52
C THR A 87 4.73 15.00 0.08
N GLY A 88 4.64 16.25 -0.35
CA GLY A 88 5.79 17.07 -0.74
C GLY A 88 6.29 16.83 -2.16
N VAL A 89 5.55 16.07 -2.99
CA VAL A 89 5.80 15.92 -4.43
C VAL A 89 4.75 16.74 -5.19
N GLY A 90 5.17 17.46 -6.23
CA GLY A 90 4.28 18.31 -7.02
C GLY A 90 3.38 17.52 -7.98
N ASP A 91 2.19 18.04 -8.25
CA ASP A 91 1.17 17.41 -9.11
C ASP A 91 1.63 17.33 -10.59
N GLU A 92 2.65 18.10 -11.00
CA GLU A 92 3.22 18.04 -12.35
C GLU A 92 3.78 16.66 -12.71
N TRP A 93 4.13 15.85 -11.70
CA TRP A 93 4.62 14.48 -11.90
C TRP A 93 3.52 13.48 -12.28
N GLU A 94 2.24 13.78 -11.99
CA GLU A 94 1.10 12.89 -12.26
C GLU A 94 1.04 12.50 -13.75
N TRP A 95 1.34 13.43 -14.65
CA TRP A 95 1.22 13.20 -16.09
C TRP A 95 2.56 13.20 -16.82
N ASN A 96 3.66 13.06 -16.09
CA ASN A 96 4.98 12.96 -16.69
C ASN A 96 5.07 11.66 -17.54
N SER A 97 5.27 11.82 -18.85
CA SER A 97 5.27 10.70 -19.80
C SER A 97 6.38 9.67 -19.54
N ASP A 98 7.52 10.12 -19.03
CA ASP A 98 8.65 9.24 -18.72
C ASP A 98 8.36 8.38 -17.50
N LEU A 99 7.72 8.93 -16.46
CA LEU A 99 7.28 8.15 -15.31
C LEU A 99 6.18 7.14 -15.68
N ILE A 100 5.26 7.50 -16.58
CA ILE A 100 4.27 6.56 -17.13
C ILE A 100 4.97 5.43 -17.89
N ALA A 101 5.98 5.75 -18.71
CA ALA A 101 6.76 4.76 -19.44
C ALA A 101 7.57 3.84 -18.51
N ALA A 102 8.16 4.38 -17.45
CA ALA A 102 8.88 3.61 -16.43
C ALA A 102 7.94 2.67 -15.66
N ARG A 103 6.75 3.16 -15.28
CA ARG A 103 5.71 2.33 -14.64
C ARG A 103 5.33 1.16 -15.53
N SER A 104 5.06 1.42 -16.81
CA SER A 104 4.73 0.37 -17.78
C SER A 104 5.83 -0.70 -17.87
N ALA A 105 7.11 -0.29 -17.85
CA ALA A 105 8.23 -1.23 -17.89
C ALA A 105 8.29 -2.14 -16.65
N LEU A 106 7.99 -1.62 -15.46
CA LEU A 106 7.97 -2.39 -14.21
C LEU A 106 6.72 -3.27 -14.09
N GLU A 107 5.57 -2.84 -14.62
CA GLU A 107 4.32 -3.61 -14.58
C GLU A 107 4.39 -4.90 -15.41
N VAL A 108 5.14 -4.90 -16.52
CA VAL A 108 5.24 -6.08 -17.39
C VAL A 108 5.74 -7.34 -16.65
N PRO A 109 6.91 -7.33 -15.99
CA PRO A 109 7.36 -8.50 -15.22
C PRO A 109 6.50 -8.75 -13.98
N PHE A 110 5.94 -7.71 -13.35
CA PHE A 110 5.03 -7.85 -12.21
C PHE A 110 3.75 -8.62 -12.56
N ASP A 111 3.04 -8.21 -13.61
CA ASP A 111 1.83 -8.85 -14.11
C ASP A 111 2.12 -10.29 -14.59
N ALA A 112 3.24 -10.49 -15.30
CA ALA A 112 3.68 -11.83 -15.69
C ALA A 112 3.91 -12.74 -14.46
N ALA A 113 4.53 -12.22 -13.40
CA ALA A 113 4.77 -12.97 -12.19
C ALA A 113 3.48 -13.25 -11.40
N ILE A 114 2.53 -12.31 -11.36
CA ILE A 114 1.20 -12.56 -10.78
C ILE A 114 0.49 -13.69 -11.54
N ARG A 115 0.49 -13.66 -12.88
CA ARG A 115 -0.15 -14.68 -13.70
C ARG A 115 0.48 -16.06 -13.56
N ASP A 116 1.78 -16.13 -13.27
CA ASP A 116 2.46 -17.41 -13.01
C ASP A 116 2.07 -18.02 -11.65
N VAL A 117 1.71 -17.18 -10.67
CA VAL A 117 1.32 -17.64 -9.32
C VAL A 117 -0.20 -17.85 -9.21
N ALA A 118 -0.98 -17.10 -9.99
CA ALA A 118 -2.42 -17.23 -10.02
C ALA A 118 -2.85 -18.46 -10.83
N ASP A 119 -3.78 -19.24 -10.29
CA ASP A 119 -4.45 -20.27 -11.07
C ASP A 119 -5.23 -19.63 -12.23
N ALA A 120 -5.24 -20.32 -13.38
CA ALA A 120 -6.08 -19.89 -14.49
C ALA A 120 -7.53 -19.82 -14.02
N PRO A 121 -8.25 -18.72 -14.27
CA PRO A 121 -9.65 -18.63 -13.87
C PRO A 121 -10.42 -19.75 -14.56
N THR A 122 -11.02 -20.64 -13.76
CA THR A 122 -12.01 -21.58 -14.26
C THR A 122 -13.24 -20.76 -14.62
N GLY A 123 -13.46 -20.53 -15.92
CA GLY A 123 -14.64 -19.81 -16.38
C GLY A 123 -15.91 -20.46 -15.83
N ALA A 124 -16.83 -19.66 -15.30
CA ALA A 124 -18.15 -20.14 -14.95
C ALA A 124 -18.97 -20.30 -16.23
N ASP A 125 -19.60 -21.46 -16.43
CA ASP A 125 -20.53 -21.68 -17.54
C ASP A 125 -21.70 -20.67 -17.51
N ASP A 126 -22.06 -20.20 -16.31
CA ASP A 126 -22.97 -19.08 -16.08
C ASP A 126 -22.32 -18.03 -15.16
N VAL A 127 -21.76 -16.99 -15.77
CA VAL A 127 -21.11 -15.86 -15.09
C VAL A 127 -22.08 -15.12 -14.16
N VAL A 128 -23.35 -14.98 -14.54
CA VAL A 128 -24.33 -14.22 -13.75
C VAL A 128 -24.65 -14.99 -12.46
N THR A 129 -24.93 -16.29 -12.57
CA THR A 129 -25.15 -17.14 -11.39
C THR A 129 -23.92 -17.19 -10.49
N ALA A 130 -22.71 -17.28 -11.07
CA ALA A 130 -21.47 -17.27 -10.29
C ALA A 130 -21.26 -15.94 -9.54
N LEU A 131 -21.50 -14.79 -10.18
CA LEU A 131 -21.39 -13.47 -9.54
C LEU A 131 -22.41 -13.30 -8.40
N TRP A 132 -23.66 -13.77 -8.59
CA TRP A 132 -24.65 -13.77 -7.53
C TRP A 132 -24.26 -14.68 -6.37
N ALA A 133 -23.69 -15.86 -6.64
CA ALA A 133 -23.20 -16.76 -5.60
C ALA A 133 -22.01 -16.15 -4.82
N MET A 134 -21.08 -15.46 -5.50
CA MET A 134 -19.94 -14.80 -4.85
C MET A 134 -20.36 -13.68 -3.89
N THR A 135 -21.43 -12.96 -4.22
CA THR A 135 -21.94 -11.84 -3.41
C THR A 135 -23.07 -12.24 -2.46
N ALA A 136 -23.52 -13.50 -2.51
CA ALA A 136 -24.55 -14.01 -1.62
C ALA A 136 -24.09 -13.90 -0.15
N PRO A 137 -24.99 -13.56 0.79
CA PRO A 137 -24.65 -13.50 2.21
C PRO A 137 -24.08 -14.83 2.70
N GLN A 138 -22.78 -14.82 3.01
CA GLN A 138 -22.08 -15.99 3.52
C GLN A 138 -22.53 -16.23 4.97
N HIS A 139 -23.35 -17.25 5.23
CA HIS A 139 -23.71 -17.62 6.60
C HIS A 139 -22.60 -18.51 7.19
N GLY A 140 -21.57 -17.88 7.75
CA GLY A 140 -20.42 -18.54 8.37
C GLY A 140 -19.69 -17.61 9.34
N ALA A 141 -20.06 -17.72 10.61
CA ALA A 141 -19.39 -17.20 11.82
C ALA A 141 -18.46 -15.98 11.65
N GLY A 142 -19.07 -14.79 11.57
CA GLY A 142 -18.49 -13.64 12.25
C GLY A 142 -18.48 -13.91 13.74
N ALA A 143 -17.50 -14.66 14.24
CA ALA A 143 -17.19 -14.71 15.66
C ALA A 143 -16.61 -13.34 16.03
N VAL A 144 -17.50 -12.38 16.26
CA VAL A 144 -17.19 -11.23 17.10
C VAL A 144 -16.71 -11.83 18.42
N ARG A 145 -15.41 -11.69 18.69
CA ARG A 145 -14.84 -11.99 20.00
C ARG A 145 -15.48 -11.00 20.97
N SER A 146 -16.63 -11.37 21.53
CA SER A 146 -17.21 -10.65 22.65
C SER A 146 -16.17 -10.70 23.76
N HIS A 147 -15.61 -9.55 24.11
CA HIS A 147 -14.93 -9.41 25.37
C HIS A 147 -15.99 -9.63 26.44
N GLY A 148 -16.06 -10.86 26.97
CA GLY A 148 -16.83 -11.14 28.17
C GLY A 148 -16.41 -10.15 29.27
N PRO A 149 -17.33 -9.75 30.17
CA PRO A 149 -17.02 -8.79 31.22
C PRO A 149 -15.77 -9.25 31.98
N ARG A 150 -14.84 -8.32 32.21
CA ARG A 150 -13.60 -8.58 32.93
C ARG A 150 -13.94 -9.32 34.23
N ARG A 151 -13.41 -10.55 34.38
CA ARG A 151 -13.43 -11.25 35.67
C ARG A 151 -12.82 -10.30 36.69
N GLY A 152 -13.57 -9.99 37.75
CA GLY A 152 -13.06 -9.25 38.89
C GLY A 152 -11.81 -9.91 39.48
N PRO A 153 -10.97 -9.15 40.19
CA PRO A 153 -9.69 -9.63 40.69
C PRO A 153 -9.86 -10.91 41.52
N HIS A 154 -9.00 -11.88 41.23
CA HIS A 154 -8.89 -13.14 41.97
C HIS A 154 -8.53 -12.85 43.44
N PRO A 155 -9.19 -13.46 44.43
CA PRO A 155 -8.78 -13.30 45.82
C PRO A 155 -7.38 -13.88 46.01
N VAL A 156 -6.52 -13.11 46.67
CA VAL A 156 -5.18 -13.52 47.09
C VAL A 156 -5.30 -14.55 48.23
N PRO A 157 -4.70 -15.75 48.11
CA PRO A 157 -4.65 -16.69 49.21
C PRO A 157 -3.59 -16.23 50.22
N GLY A 158 -3.98 -15.96 51.47
CA GLY A 158 -3.01 -15.66 52.54
C GLY A 158 -3.44 -14.67 53.63
N ALA A 159 -4.68 -14.17 53.65
CA ALA A 159 -5.18 -13.45 54.82
C ALA A 159 -5.51 -14.48 55.91
N ALA A 160 -4.65 -14.58 56.93
CA ALA A 160 -4.85 -15.41 58.09
C ALA A 160 -6.11 -14.98 58.87
N ASP A 161 -6.97 -15.95 59.19
CA ASP A 161 -8.05 -15.77 60.15
C ASP A 161 -7.46 -15.58 61.56
N PRO A 162 -7.96 -14.65 62.39
CA PRO A 162 -7.50 -14.48 63.76
C PRO A 162 -7.97 -15.65 64.65
N PRO A 163 -7.19 -16.06 65.67
CA PRO A 163 -7.49 -17.24 66.46
C PRO A 163 -8.68 -16.99 67.40
N PHE A 164 -9.73 -17.81 67.29
CA PHE A 164 -10.76 -17.92 68.33
C PHE A 164 -10.38 -19.03 69.32
N ALA A 165 -10.46 -18.68 70.59
CA ALA A 165 -9.98 -19.40 71.77
C ALA A 165 -10.69 -20.74 72.03
N GLU A 166 -9.95 -21.70 72.59
CA GLU A 166 -10.48 -22.93 73.17
C GLU A 166 -11.24 -22.66 74.49
N PRO A 167 -12.29 -23.42 74.82
CA PRO A 167 -12.82 -23.45 76.17
C PRO A 167 -12.05 -24.47 77.03
N VAL A 168 -11.64 -24.03 78.22
CA VAL A 168 -11.10 -24.91 79.27
C VAL A 168 -12.25 -25.61 80.00
N ALA A 169 -12.11 -26.93 80.17
CA ALA A 169 -12.87 -27.87 81.00
C ALA A 169 -14.37 -28.11 80.67
#